data_AF-A0A0F9FPY8-F1
#
_entry.id   AF-A0A0F9FPY8-F1
#
_cell.length_a   1.000
_cell.length_b   1.000
_cell.length_c   1.000
_cell.angle_alpha   90.00
_cell.angle_beta   90.00
_cell.angle_gamma   90.00
#
_symmetry.space_group_name_H-M   'P 1'
#
loop_
_entity.id
_entity.type
_entity.pdbx_description
1 polymer ?
#
loop_
_entity_poly.entity_id
_entity_poly.type
_entity_poly.pdbx_seq_one_letter_code
_entity_poly.pdbx_strand_id
1 'polypeptide(L)'
;MSSITVCCPPGTALEGIITTLTGCHSDVGQIQKLVFWRTGNSIASITTAIIQTTWDTLLAAADDTKAIVSPFVNNPTMPAGEPREFGGGNETRWGSSKKKGTLHTAATFRMDAEGQDEIQSMKKLSCEYLDVLFINEANQLIYSDAGGVVAGFPVIPNSLIVGDKTIGGFDEWDSNMLFFDLQPNWSDSLEITVATDFLLAMVNS
;
A
#
# COMPACT_ATOMS: atom_id res chain seq x y z
N MET A 1 2.37 -38.71 9.05
CA MET A 1 2.47 -37.31 9.55
C MET A 1 3.58 -36.64 8.75
N SER A 2 3.41 -36.32 7.47
CA SER A 2 2.78 -35.14 6.85
C SER A 2 3.23 -33.79 7.42
N SER A 3 4.25 -33.19 6.78
CA SER A 3 4.30 -31.74 6.49
C SER A 3 5.21 -31.51 5.27
N ILE A 4 4.67 -31.81 4.09
CA ILE A 4 5.20 -31.36 2.81
C ILE A 4 4.31 -30.17 2.44
N THR A 5 4.84 -28.94 2.44
CA THR A 5 4.26 -27.90 1.58
C THR A 5 5.05 -27.95 0.29
N VAL A 6 4.84 -29.05 -0.42
CA VAL A 6 5.26 -29.26 -1.81
C VAL A 6 3.93 -29.47 -2.51
N CYS A 7 3.57 -28.57 -3.41
CA CYS A 7 2.49 -28.83 -4.36
C CYS A 7 2.87 -30.15 -5.07
N CYS A 8 2.26 -31.25 -4.64
CA CYS A 8 2.59 -32.60 -5.06
C CYS A 8 1.27 -33.33 -5.33
N PRO A 9 1.04 -33.88 -6.53
CA PRO A 9 2.03 -34.09 -7.59
C PRO A 9 2.48 -32.79 -8.28
N PRO A 10 3.76 -32.67 -8.67
CA PRO A 10 4.18 -31.62 -9.59
C PRO A 10 3.39 -31.79 -10.90
N GLY A 11 2.88 -30.68 -11.43
CA GLY A 11 2.11 -30.70 -12.68
C GLY A 11 2.89 -31.39 -13.81
N THR A 12 2.17 -32.09 -14.70
CA THR A 12 2.75 -32.83 -15.84
C THR A 12 3.46 -31.92 -16.87
N ALA A 13 3.25 -30.62 -16.78
CA ALA A 13 3.99 -29.58 -17.49
C ALA A 13 4.05 -28.32 -16.62
N LEU A 14 5.05 -27.47 -16.86
CA LEU A 14 4.99 -26.08 -16.41
C LEU A 14 3.88 -25.40 -17.21
N GLU A 15 2.75 -25.13 -16.56
CA GLU A 15 1.72 -24.29 -17.18
C GLU A 15 2.34 -22.94 -17.53
N GLY A 16 1.91 -22.31 -18.64
CA GLY A 16 2.38 -20.98 -19.00
C GLY A 16 1.95 -19.98 -17.93
N ILE A 17 2.84 -19.67 -16.98
CA ILE A 17 2.56 -18.80 -15.82
C ILE A 17 2.28 -17.36 -16.26
N ILE A 18 2.80 -16.97 -17.43
CA ILE A 18 2.59 -15.66 -18.04
C ILE A 18 1.63 -15.84 -19.22
N THR A 19 0.34 -15.64 -18.97
CA THR A 19 -0.70 -15.77 -20.01
C THR A 19 -0.97 -14.48 -20.76
N THR A 20 -0.52 -13.34 -20.22
CA THR A 20 -0.74 -12.00 -20.78
C THR A 20 0.55 -11.18 -20.67
N LEU A 21 1.20 -10.93 -21.80
CA LEU A 21 2.27 -9.94 -21.90
C LEU A 21 1.61 -8.58 -22.12
N THR A 22 1.30 -7.87 -21.03
CA THR A 22 0.87 -6.48 -21.10
C THR A 22 2.10 -5.64 -21.48
N GLY A 23 2.11 -5.07 -22.68
CA GLY A 23 3.27 -4.34 -23.24
C GLY A 23 3.56 -2.98 -22.62
N CYS A 24 2.98 -2.67 -21.46
CA CYS A 24 3.12 -1.39 -20.78
C CYS A 24 3.97 -1.60 -19.52
N HIS A 25 5.08 -0.88 -19.43
CA HIS A 25 5.85 -0.78 -18.19
C HIS A 25 4.98 -0.12 -17.11
N SER A 26 4.90 -0.74 -15.93
CA SER A 26 4.19 -0.20 -14.77
C SER A 26 5.19 0.49 -13.84
N ASP A 27 5.36 1.80 -14.01
CA ASP A 27 6.18 2.62 -13.13
C ASP A 27 5.27 3.42 -12.19
N VAL A 28 5.47 3.24 -10.89
CA VAL A 28 4.65 3.88 -9.83
C VAL A 28 4.97 5.39 -9.71
N GLY A 29 6.19 5.80 -10.02
CA GLY A 29 6.67 7.18 -9.84
C GLY A 29 6.80 7.57 -8.36
N GLN A 30 6.89 8.87 -8.09
CA GLN A 30 6.87 9.38 -6.72
C GLN A 30 5.44 9.36 -6.15
N ILE A 31 5.26 8.70 -5.00
CA ILE A 31 4.01 8.79 -4.21
C ILE A 31 4.00 10.12 -3.47
N GLN A 32 2.93 10.89 -3.63
CA GLN A 32 2.76 12.22 -3.04
C GLN A 32 1.70 12.26 -1.93
N LYS A 33 0.66 11.43 -2.01
CA LYS A 33 -0.40 11.34 -0.99
C LYS A 33 -0.90 9.91 -0.82
N LEU A 34 -1.47 9.66 0.35
CA LEU A 34 -2.07 8.40 0.74
C LEU A 34 -3.57 8.62 0.98
N VAL A 35 -4.39 7.64 0.63
CA VAL A 35 -5.81 7.63 0.98
C VAL A 35 -6.08 6.43 1.86
N PHE A 36 -6.64 6.66 3.04
CA PHE A 36 -7.01 5.63 3.99
C PHE A 36 -8.53 5.50 4.05
N TRP A 37 -9.02 4.27 4.07
CA TRP A 37 -10.40 3.96 4.42
C TRP A 37 -10.45 2.68 5.24
N ARG A 38 -11.60 2.37 5.85
CA ARG A 38 -11.73 1.13 6.63
C ARG A 38 -11.62 -0.10 5.73
N THR A 39 -11.03 -1.17 6.25
CA THR A 39 -10.86 -2.44 5.52
C THR A 39 -12.19 -2.99 5.01
N GLY A 40 -12.19 -3.44 3.75
CA GLY A 40 -13.36 -4.01 3.09
C GLY A 40 -14.16 -3.01 2.24
N ASN A 41 -13.80 -1.73 2.27
CA ASN A 41 -14.29 -0.76 1.31
C ASN A 41 -13.64 -0.99 -0.06
N SER A 42 -14.45 -0.86 -1.11
CA SER A 42 -14.01 -0.96 -2.50
C SER A 42 -14.94 -0.18 -3.42
N ILE A 43 -14.43 0.22 -4.58
CA ILE A 43 -15.21 0.80 -5.65
C ILE A 43 -15.43 -0.27 -6.72
N ALA A 44 -16.68 -0.44 -7.15
CA ALA A 44 -17.12 -1.56 -7.97
C ALA A 44 -16.39 -1.69 -9.33
N SER A 45 -15.82 -0.60 -9.86
CA SER A 45 -15.05 -0.63 -11.09
C SER A 45 -14.11 0.56 -11.20
N ILE A 46 -13.08 0.40 -12.05
CA ILE A 46 -12.19 1.49 -12.46
C ILE A 46 -12.94 2.67 -13.09
N THR A 47 -13.98 2.41 -13.88
CA THR A 47 -14.78 3.44 -14.54
C THR A 47 -15.50 4.35 -13.56
N THR A 48 -15.86 3.84 -12.37
CA THR A 48 -16.44 4.64 -11.30
C THR A 48 -15.37 5.33 -10.45
N ALA A 49 -14.21 4.70 -10.29
CA ALA A 49 -13.11 5.24 -9.50
C ALA A 49 -12.43 6.47 -10.15
N ILE A 50 -12.52 6.62 -11.47
CA ILE A 50 -12.00 7.82 -12.18
C ILE A 50 -13.01 8.99 -12.22
N ILE A 51 -14.12 8.91 -11.48
CA ILE A 51 -15.15 9.95 -11.45
C ILE A 51 -15.01 10.76 -10.16
N GLN A 52 -14.93 12.08 -10.29
CA GLN A 52 -14.79 13.01 -9.16
C GLN A 52 -15.92 12.87 -8.12
N THR A 53 -17.18 12.77 -8.57
CA THR A 53 -18.35 12.71 -7.67
C THR A 53 -18.33 11.48 -6.75
N THR A 54 -17.71 10.38 -7.18
CA THR A 54 -17.49 9.20 -6.34
C THR A 54 -16.63 9.57 -5.14
N TRP A 55 -15.51 10.26 -5.37
CA TRP A 55 -14.58 10.67 -4.33
C TRP A 55 -15.15 11.78 -3.45
N ASP A 56 -15.85 12.77 -4.02
CA ASP A 56 -16.53 13.79 -3.23
C ASP A 56 -17.50 13.16 -2.21
N THR A 57 -18.21 12.10 -2.62
CA THR A 57 -19.11 11.34 -1.74
C THR A 57 -18.35 10.59 -0.65
N LEU A 58 -17.25 9.91 -1.00
CA LEU A 58 -16.44 9.14 -0.04
C LEU A 58 -15.71 10.04 0.96
N LEU A 59 -15.24 11.22 0.54
CA LEU A 59 -14.55 12.18 1.42
C LEU A 59 -15.55 12.90 2.36
N ALA A 60 -16.75 13.19 1.87
CA ALA A 60 -17.81 13.82 2.64
C ALA A 60 -18.59 12.84 3.54
N ALA A 61 -18.45 11.53 3.33
CA ALA A 61 -19.14 10.51 4.11
C ALA A 61 -18.87 10.66 5.62
N ALA A 62 -19.87 10.30 6.43
CA ALA A 62 -19.82 10.34 7.89
C ALA A 62 -19.87 8.93 8.52
N ASP A 63 -19.90 7.89 7.68
CA ASP A 63 -19.98 6.49 8.06
C ASP A 63 -18.66 5.76 7.78
N ASP A 64 -18.74 4.43 7.82
CA ASP A 64 -17.61 3.52 7.65
C ASP A 64 -17.01 3.52 6.22
N THR A 65 -17.67 4.19 5.27
CA THR A 65 -17.18 4.35 3.89
C THR A 65 -16.29 5.59 3.70
N LYS A 66 -16.10 6.37 4.77
CA LYS A 66 -15.31 7.60 4.71
C LYS A 66 -13.86 7.34 4.31
N ALA A 67 -13.41 8.05 3.29
CA ALA A 67 -12.02 8.12 2.89
C ALA A 67 -11.34 9.34 3.55
N ILE A 68 -10.11 9.16 4.00
CA ILE A 68 -9.25 10.21 4.58
C ILE A 68 -7.99 10.31 3.74
N VAL A 69 -7.69 11.52 3.26
CA VAL A 69 -6.46 11.79 2.50
C VAL A 69 -5.39 12.28 3.47
N SER A 70 -4.16 11.78 3.32
CA SER A 70 -3.02 12.28 4.08
C SER A 70 -2.58 13.67 3.56
N PRO A 71 -1.84 14.42 4.39
CA PRO A 71 -1.01 15.51 3.89
C PRO A 71 0.05 15.00 2.90
N PHE A 72 0.85 15.93 2.36
CA PHE A 72 1.90 15.56 1.42
C PHE A 72 2.95 14.66 2.10
N VAL A 73 3.26 13.55 1.43
CA VAL A 73 4.29 12.62 1.86
C VAL A 73 5.53 12.72 0.98
N ASN A 74 6.67 12.76 1.65
CA ASN A 74 8.00 12.83 1.07
C ASN A 74 8.79 11.57 1.45
N ASN A 75 9.85 11.32 0.69
CA ASN A 75 10.80 10.24 0.92
C ASN A 75 10.12 8.85 1.14
N PRO A 76 9.23 8.41 0.23
CA PRO A 76 8.58 7.11 0.35
C PRO A 76 9.63 6.00 0.28
N THR A 77 9.67 5.14 1.30
CA THR A 77 10.51 3.94 1.31
C THR A 77 9.62 2.73 1.54
N MET A 78 9.65 1.80 0.58
CA MET A 78 8.94 0.51 0.65
C MET A 78 9.90 -0.58 0.18
N PRO A 79 10.60 -1.24 1.12
CA PRO A 79 11.56 -2.28 0.77
C PRO A 79 10.87 -3.48 0.14
N ALA A 80 11.60 -4.19 -0.72
CA ALA A 80 11.13 -5.46 -1.27
C ALA A 80 10.85 -6.45 -0.14
N GLY A 81 9.82 -7.27 -0.31
CA GLY A 81 9.47 -8.30 0.66
C GLY A 81 10.59 -9.34 0.77
N GLU A 82 11.20 -9.44 1.95
CA GLU A 82 12.27 -10.40 2.20
C GLU A 82 11.73 -11.82 2.38
N PRO A 83 12.40 -12.86 1.85
CA PRO A 83 11.93 -14.22 1.99
C PRO A 83 12.07 -14.72 3.44
N ARG A 84 11.01 -15.33 3.97
CA ARG A 84 11.04 -16.03 5.24
C ARG A 84 11.68 -17.40 5.05
N GLU A 85 12.81 -17.63 5.73
CA GLU A 85 13.58 -18.87 5.63
C GLU A 85 13.36 -19.81 6.82
N PHE A 86 13.57 -21.10 6.59
CA PHE A 86 13.62 -22.12 7.63
C PHE A 86 14.78 -23.09 7.44
N GLY A 87 15.53 -23.29 8.55
CA GLY A 87 16.62 -24.26 8.68
C GLY A 87 17.87 -23.91 7.88
N GLY A 88 18.89 -24.75 8.01
CA GLY A 88 20.13 -24.71 7.23
C GLY A 88 21.08 -25.85 7.62
N GLY A 89 22.12 -26.11 6.81
CA GLY A 89 23.11 -27.15 7.13
C GLY A 89 22.50 -28.57 7.19
N ASN A 90 22.70 -29.31 8.28
CA ASN A 90 22.21 -30.70 8.38
C ASN A 90 20.68 -30.79 8.63
N GLU A 91 20.02 -29.67 8.90
CA GLU A 91 18.57 -29.60 9.15
C GLU A 91 17.75 -29.62 7.84
N THR A 92 18.38 -29.26 6.71
CA THR A 92 17.74 -29.23 5.39
C THR A 92 18.51 -30.10 4.41
N ARG A 93 17.79 -30.76 3.50
CA ARG A 93 18.42 -31.58 2.45
C ARG A 93 19.28 -30.66 1.58
N TRP A 94 20.59 -30.97 1.50
CA TRP A 94 21.62 -30.18 0.79
C TRP A 94 22.03 -28.86 1.45
N GLY A 95 21.66 -28.62 2.72
CA GLY A 95 22.13 -27.46 3.47
C GLY A 95 21.58 -26.10 3.04
N SER A 96 20.66 -26.06 2.07
CA SER A 96 19.98 -24.84 1.65
C SER A 96 18.76 -24.53 2.52
N SER A 97 18.58 -23.27 2.89
CA SER A 97 17.39 -22.82 3.62
C SER A 97 16.13 -23.03 2.78
N LYS A 98 15.04 -23.53 3.39
CA LYS A 98 13.75 -23.62 2.72
C LYS A 98 13.02 -22.27 2.79
N LYS A 99 12.54 -21.77 1.66
CA LYS A 99 11.72 -20.55 1.61
C LYS A 99 10.27 -20.89 1.99
N LYS A 100 9.72 -20.24 3.02
CA LYS A 100 8.39 -20.47 3.58
C LYS A 100 7.35 -19.42 3.15
N GLY A 101 7.79 -18.36 2.48
CA GLY A 101 6.95 -17.25 2.00
C GLY A 101 7.72 -15.93 2.10
N THR A 102 6.99 -14.82 2.07
CA THR A 102 7.54 -13.46 2.12
C THR A 102 7.19 -12.80 3.47
N LEU A 103 8.05 -11.91 3.97
CA LEU A 103 7.78 -11.04 5.12
C LEU A 103 6.90 -9.86 4.71
N HIS A 104 6.40 -9.11 5.70
CA HIS A 104 5.69 -7.86 5.46
C HIS A 104 6.62 -6.79 4.90
N THR A 105 6.06 -5.80 4.21
CA THR A 105 6.81 -4.63 3.72
C THR A 105 6.52 -3.45 4.64
N ALA A 106 7.54 -2.97 5.35
CA ALA A 106 7.44 -1.78 6.19
C ALA A 106 7.52 -0.51 5.33
N ALA A 107 6.38 0.13 5.12
CA ALA A 107 6.28 1.36 4.36
C ALA A 107 6.53 2.57 5.28
N THR A 108 7.42 3.46 4.86
CA THR A 108 7.78 4.65 5.63
C THR A 108 7.69 5.90 4.77
N PHE A 109 7.13 6.96 5.33
CA PHE A 109 6.94 8.25 4.69
C PHE A 109 7.29 9.38 5.67
N ARG A 110 7.63 10.56 5.14
CA ARG A 110 7.92 11.76 5.91
C ARG A 110 6.94 12.86 5.51
N MET A 111 6.26 13.47 6.46
CA MET A 111 5.41 14.64 6.25
C MET A 111 6.17 15.88 6.74
N ASP A 112 6.33 16.88 5.88
CA ASP A 112 7.13 18.07 6.17
C ASP A 112 6.25 19.28 6.41
N ALA A 113 6.60 20.08 7.41
CA ALA A 113 5.97 21.37 7.71
C ALA A 113 4.46 21.35 8.05
N GLU A 114 3.91 20.17 8.39
CA GLU A 114 2.47 20.02 8.61
C GLU A 114 1.96 20.54 9.97
N GLY A 115 0.69 20.95 9.97
CA GLY A 115 -0.07 21.36 11.14
C GLY A 115 -0.18 20.24 12.17
N GLN A 116 0.04 20.54 13.46
CA GLN A 116 -0.03 19.49 14.50
C GLN A 116 -1.44 19.01 14.80
N ASP A 117 -2.45 19.82 14.49
CA ASP A 117 -3.86 19.46 14.50
C ASP A 117 -4.21 18.39 13.44
N GLU A 118 -3.65 18.53 12.24
CA GLU A 118 -3.78 17.52 11.17
C GLU A 118 -3.06 16.23 11.53
N ILE A 119 -1.81 16.32 12.03
CA ILE A 119 -1.05 15.17 12.52
C ILE A 119 -1.77 14.47 13.68
N GLN A 120 -2.34 15.23 14.62
CA GLN A 120 -3.13 14.65 15.72
C GLN A 120 -4.38 13.93 15.20
N SER A 121 -5.00 14.44 14.14
CA SER A 121 -6.14 13.79 13.50
C SER A 121 -5.72 12.49 12.81
N MET A 122 -4.59 12.49 12.09
CA MET A 122 -4.02 11.29 11.48
C MET A 122 -3.63 10.24 12.52
N LYS A 123 -3.13 10.63 13.70
CA LYS A 123 -2.83 9.69 14.79
C LYS A 123 -4.04 8.86 15.23
N LYS A 124 -5.27 9.37 15.09
CA LYS A 124 -6.50 8.62 15.44
C LYS A 124 -6.71 7.40 14.55
N LEU A 125 -6.18 7.41 13.33
CA LEU A 125 -6.27 6.29 12.38
C LEU A 125 -5.49 5.05 12.85
N SER A 126 -4.50 5.20 13.74
CA SER A 126 -3.69 4.08 14.25
C SER A 126 -4.50 2.99 14.95
N CYS A 127 -5.69 3.31 15.46
CA CYS A 127 -6.58 2.38 16.15
C CYS A 127 -7.56 1.65 15.22
N GLU A 128 -7.57 1.96 13.92
CA GLU A 128 -8.54 1.44 12.96
C GLU A 128 -7.94 0.30 12.13
N TYR A 129 -8.82 -0.52 11.54
CA TYR A 129 -8.45 -1.49 10.50
C TYR A 129 -8.58 -0.81 9.14
N LEU A 130 -7.46 -0.59 8.46
CA LEU A 130 -7.39 0.30 7.30
C LEU A 130 -6.82 -0.41 6.08
N ASP A 131 -7.30 0.03 4.92
CA ASP A 131 -6.63 -0.20 3.64
C ASP A 131 -6.13 1.15 3.11
N VAL A 132 -5.04 1.12 2.34
CA VAL A 132 -4.38 2.31 1.81
C VAL A 132 -4.35 2.31 0.29
N LEU A 133 -4.60 3.46 -0.32
CA LEU A 133 -4.34 3.73 -1.75
C LEU A 133 -3.26 4.79 -1.86
N PHE A 134 -2.52 4.78 -2.98
CA PHE A 134 -1.47 5.75 -3.23
C PHE A 134 -1.87 6.68 -4.37
N ILE A 135 -1.47 7.95 -4.27
CA ILE A 135 -1.58 8.93 -5.35
C ILE A 135 -0.17 9.35 -5.74
N ASN A 136 0.16 9.24 -7.03
CA ASN A 136 1.48 9.62 -7.54
C ASN A 136 1.54 11.04 -8.10
N GLU A 137 2.75 11.48 -8.43
CA GLU A 137 3.05 12.78 -9.06
C GLU A 137 2.36 13.04 -10.40
N ALA A 138 1.95 11.97 -11.09
CA ALA A 138 1.22 12.05 -12.36
C ALA A 138 -0.30 12.15 -12.15
N ASN A 139 -0.77 12.31 -10.90
CA ASN A 139 -2.19 12.35 -10.52
C ASN A 139 -2.93 11.06 -10.91
N GLN A 140 -2.26 9.92 -10.73
CA GLN A 140 -2.81 8.60 -10.92
C GLN A 140 -3.06 7.95 -9.56
N LEU A 141 -4.11 7.15 -9.49
CA LEU A 141 -4.43 6.35 -8.33
C LEU A 141 -3.76 4.98 -8.50
N ILE A 142 -3.09 4.52 -7.46
CA ILE A 142 -2.50 3.19 -7.37
C ILE A 142 -3.30 2.41 -6.35
N TYR A 143 -3.79 1.26 -6.77
CA TYR A 143 -4.77 0.48 -6.03
C TYR A 143 -4.54 -1.02 -6.20
N SER A 144 -5.21 -1.81 -5.39
CA SER A 144 -5.24 -3.27 -5.52
C SER A 144 -6.46 -3.69 -6.35
N ASP A 145 -6.24 -4.28 -7.52
CA ASP A 145 -7.29 -4.94 -8.29
C ASP A 145 -7.49 -6.38 -7.81
N ALA A 146 -8.46 -6.57 -6.91
CA ALA A 146 -8.85 -7.87 -6.40
C ALA A 146 -10.19 -8.33 -7.02
N GLY A 147 -10.18 -8.59 -8.33
CA GLY A 147 -11.35 -9.17 -9.03
C GLY A 147 -12.21 -8.15 -9.78
N GLY A 148 -11.58 -7.14 -10.39
CA GLY A 148 -12.23 -6.10 -11.20
C GLY A 148 -12.74 -4.91 -10.37
N VAL A 149 -12.30 -4.81 -9.11
CA VAL A 149 -12.71 -3.77 -8.16
C VAL A 149 -11.51 -2.95 -7.75
N VAL A 150 -11.74 -1.66 -7.47
CA VAL A 150 -10.70 -0.78 -6.95
C VAL A 150 -10.72 -0.88 -5.42
N ALA A 151 -9.78 -1.64 -4.87
CA ALA A 151 -9.61 -1.81 -3.43
C ALA A 151 -8.28 -1.19 -2.95
N GLY A 152 -8.18 -0.92 -1.65
CA GLY A 152 -6.93 -0.49 -1.05
C GLY A 152 -6.00 -1.67 -0.74
N PHE A 153 -4.72 -1.39 -0.57
CA PHE A 153 -3.76 -2.36 -0.05
C PHE A 153 -3.97 -2.53 1.45
N PRO A 154 -4.11 -3.77 1.96
CA PRO A 154 -4.42 -4.00 3.35
C PRO A 154 -3.22 -3.62 4.24
N VAL A 155 -3.45 -2.69 5.17
CA VAL A 155 -2.49 -2.33 6.20
C VAL A 155 -2.58 -3.35 7.33
N ILE A 156 -1.44 -3.82 7.83
CA ILE A 156 -1.41 -4.75 8.95
C ILE A 156 -1.99 -4.05 10.19
N PRO A 157 -2.95 -4.68 10.89
CA PRO A 157 -3.57 -4.06 12.06
C PRO A 157 -2.55 -3.64 13.11
N ASN A 158 -2.75 -2.46 13.70
CA ASN A 158 -1.86 -1.86 14.71
C ASN A 158 -0.41 -1.56 14.23
N SER A 159 -0.14 -1.60 12.92
CA SER A 159 1.16 -1.19 12.37
C SER A 159 1.23 0.30 12.03
N LEU A 160 0.08 0.94 11.78
CA LEU A 160 0.02 2.36 11.41
C LEU A 160 0.39 3.24 12.60
N ILE A 161 1.50 3.95 12.49
CA ILE A 161 2.00 4.88 13.49
C ILE A 161 2.37 6.20 12.81
N VAL A 162 1.85 7.30 13.36
CA VAL A 162 2.30 8.64 13.03
C VAL A 162 3.21 9.13 14.17
N GLY A 163 4.48 9.35 13.86
CA GLY A 163 5.50 9.79 14.78
C GLY A 163 5.27 11.19 15.33
N ASP A 164 5.90 11.48 16.46
CA ASP A 164 5.95 12.82 17.04
C ASP A 164 6.75 13.78 16.17
N LYS A 165 6.54 15.08 16.42
CA LYS A 165 7.20 16.13 15.67
C LYS A 165 8.71 16.09 15.91
N THR A 166 9.45 15.95 14.84
CA THR A 166 10.90 16.09 14.80
C THR A 166 11.22 17.53 14.42
N ILE A 167 12.06 18.17 15.23
CA ILE A 167 12.46 19.56 15.03
C ILE A 167 13.65 19.58 14.09
N GLY A 168 13.51 20.26 12.94
CA GLY A 168 14.54 20.34 11.91
C GLY A 168 15.59 21.44 12.17
N GLY A 169 15.32 22.35 13.10
CA GLY A 169 16.26 23.43 13.45
C GLY A 169 16.29 24.55 12.41
N PHE A 170 17.48 25.01 12.02
CA PHE A 170 17.64 26.11 11.06
C PHE A 170 17.67 25.63 9.60
N ASP A 171 18.23 24.44 9.36
CA ASP A 171 18.52 23.94 8.01
C ASP A 171 17.46 22.97 7.48
N GLU A 172 16.75 22.25 8.36
CA GLU A 172 15.72 21.30 7.98
C GLU A 172 14.32 21.76 8.40
N TRP A 173 13.33 21.35 7.63
CA TRP A 173 11.94 21.52 7.98
C TRP A 173 11.56 20.58 9.13
N ASP A 174 10.73 21.07 10.05
CA ASP A 174 10.08 20.22 11.03
C ASP A 174 9.25 19.16 10.32
N SER A 175 9.29 17.93 10.84
CA SER A 175 8.66 16.80 10.16
C SER A 175 8.01 15.82 11.12
N ASN A 176 7.08 15.03 10.58
CA ASN A 176 6.43 13.93 11.25
C ASN A 176 6.59 12.69 10.37
N MET A 177 7.09 11.61 10.95
CA MET A 177 7.23 10.36 10.21
C MET A 177 5.91 9.57 10.24
N LEU A 178 5.62 8.85 9.17
CA LEU A 178 4.49 7.93 9.03
C LEU A 178 5.02 6.55 8.70
N PHE A 179 4.56 5.55 9.44
CA PHE A 179 4.99 4.16 9.27
C PHE A 179 3.78 3.25 9.28
N PHE A 180 3.75 2.26 8.40
CA PHE A 180 2.80 1.16 8.46
C PHE A 180 3.34 -0.05 7.68
N ASP A 181 2.84 -1.23 8.01
CA ASP A 181 3.25 -2.45 7.33
C ASP A 181 2.17 -2.92 6.35
N LEU A 182 2.59 -3.26 5.14
CA LEU A 182 1.74 -3.90 4.13
C LEU A 182 1.83 -5.42 4.24
N GLN A 183 0.74 -6.11 3.88
CA GLN A 183 0.74 -7.56 3.82
C GLN A 183 1.76 -8.10 2.80
N PRO A 184 2.29 -9.33 3.01
CA PRO A 184 3.14 -9.98 2.03
C PRO A 184 2.47 -10.06 0.66
N ASN A 185 3.23 -9.84 -0.41
CA ASN A 185 2.76 -9.89 -1.81
C ASN A 185 1.69 -8.85 -2.17
N TRP A 186 1.62 -7.72 -1.45
CA TRP A 186 0.70 -6.62 -1.75
C TRP A 186 0.81 -6.09 -3.19
N SER A 187 1.98 -6.25 -3.83
CA SER A 187 2.25 -5.78 -5.20
C SER A 187 1.67 -6.67 -6.30
N ASP A 188 1.21 -7.89 -5.99
CA ASP A 188 0.76 -8.85 -7.01
C ASP A 188 -0.54 -8.40 -7.71
N SER A 189 -1.36 -7.60 -7.02
CA SER A 189 -2.61 -7.02 -7.53
C SER A 189 -2.49 -5.52 -7.81
N LEU A 190 -1.27 -4.98 -7.88
CA LEU A 190 -1.05 -3.56 -8.09
C LEU A 190 -1.47 -3.14 -9.50
N GLU A 191 -2.38 -2.18 -9.56
CA GLU A 191 -2.82 -1.54 -10.80
C GLU A 191 -2.77 -0.02 -10.66
N ILE A 192 -2.61 0.67 -11.79
CA ILE A 192 -2.48 2.13 -11.86
C ILE A 192 -3.53 2.68 -12.81
N THR A 193 -4.25 3.71 -12.39
CA THR A 193 -5.25 4.38 -13.24
C THR A 193 -4.61 5.31 -14.26
N VAL A 194 -5.39 5.74 -15.25
CA VAL A 194 -5.05 6.95 -16.03
C VAL A 194 -5.06 8.17 -15.11
N ALA A 195 -4.29 9.19 -15.48
CA ALA A 195 -4.27 10.47 -14.76
C ALA A 195 -5.63 11.15 -14.84
N THR A 196 -6.04 11.83 -13.77
CA THR A 196 -7.32 12.56 -13.73
C THR A 196 -7.17 13.92 -13.05
N ASP A 197 -7.95 14.90 -13.50
CA ASP A 197 -7.90 16.28 -13.00
C ASP A 197 -8.37 16.41 -11.54
N PHE A 198 -9.24 15.51 -11.08
CA PHE A 198 -9.71 15.53 -9.69
C PHE A 198 -8.67 14.96 -8.72
N LEU A 199 -7.86 13.97 -9.13
CA LEU A 199 -6.73 13.51 -8.33
C LEU A 199 -5.71 14.62 -8.18
N LEU A 200 -5.52 15.46 -9.20
CA LEU A 200 -4.73 16.68 -9.09
C LEU A 200 -5.31 17.66 -8.05
N ALA A 201 -6.62 17.78 -7.94
CA ALA A 201 -7.25 18.58 -6.88
C ALA A 201 -7.05 17.95 -5.49
N MET A 202 -7.12 16.62 -5.36
CA MET A 202 -6.80 15.91 -4.11
C MET A 202 -5.32 16.06 -3.73
N VAL A 203 -4.42 16.15 -4.70
CA VAL A 203 -3.01 16.47 -4.47
C VAL A 203 -2.86 17.93 -4.01
N ASN A 204 -3.49 18.89 -4.69
CA ASN A 204 -3.29 20.32 -4.40
C ASN A 204 -4.11 20.91 -3.23
N SER A 205 -4.99 20.11 -2.61
CA SER A 205 -5.74 20.50 -1.40
C SER A 205 -4.99 20.18 -0.13
#